data_AF-A0A8D8C0P6-F1
#
_entry.id   AF-A0A8D8C0P6-F1
#
_cell.length_a   1.000
_cell.length_b   1.000
_cell.length_c   1.000
_cell.angle_alpha   90.00
_cell.angle_beta   90.00
_cell.angle_gamma   90.00
#
_symmetry.space_group_name_H-M   'P 1'
#
loop_
_entity.id
_entity.type
_entity.pdbx_description
1 polymer ?
#
loop_
_entity_poly.entity_id
_entity_poly.type
_entity_poly.pdbx_seq_one_letter_code
_entity_poly.pdbx_strand_id
1 'polypeptide(L)'
;MSSRDGTSKKMGRPAINIAIHQGSASLPVGSAAGSSSGGGSTLGGLEGASGDYVPVFFDEISQIMRGYGDCEKPLRESVILVEKIVLHQLRGIMQEAIDHSMSRQGSSVLSRRDFEYIMRRNPVRVARLQKYFRDMAFVKKKMKDLYGDRFSQLGDLGSNLDESDEDSDRDVAEKFDEEKVRRLFRADRISQILSGKQYEEFNLARRTSFMHRNTNTMKNRMRAWLNFPEDVAISQSCLLTLSYLAHETIAVLVDFCILTRLNSTNRTVEPYSRVTSSGTSHSMLHLCPEVTHGRGIDGVKPITPQEIHEAMRRHRQMATQSMGHFRNNALNCKTPYLAM
;
A
#
# COMPACT_ATOMS: atom_id res chain seq x y z
N MET A 1 39.00 17.13 40.38
CA MET A 1 38.29 17.34 39.09
C MET A 1 38.77 16.24 38.15
N SER A 2 38.01 15.15 38.03
CA SER A 2 38.38 14.00 37.20
C SER A 2 37.46 13.98 35.98
N SER A 3 38.02 14.28 34.82
CA SER A 3 37.30 14.40 33.55
C SER A 3 36.94 13.02 33.02
N ARG A 4 35.64 12.76 32.83
CA ARG A 4 35.12 11.59 32.14
C ARG A 4 35.32 11.75 30.64
N ASP A 5 36.15 10.91 30.04
CA ASP A 5 36.18 10.73 28.58
C ASP A 5 34.97 9.90 28.15
N GLY A 6 34.00 10.56 27.51
CA GLY A 6 32.84 9.95 26.88
C GLY A 6 33.04 9.85 25.38
N THR A 7 33.68 8.79 24.90
CA THR A 7 33.73 8.48 23.46
C THR A 7 32.36 7.98 23.00
N SER A 8 31.47 8.90 22.61
CA SER A 8 30.26 8.55 21.86
C SER A 8 30.65 8.06 20.47
N LYS A 9 30.60 6.74 20.25
CA LYS A 9 30.57 6.14 18.91
C LYS A 9 29.36 6.73 18.17
N LYS A 10 29.61 7.65 17.23
CA LYS A 10 28.61 8.04 16.22
C LYS A 10 28.36 6.78 15.37
N MET A 11 27.32 6.03 15.70
CA MET A 11 26.82 4.99 14.80
C MET A 11 26.42 5.68 13.49
N GLY A 12 27.00 5.22 12.38
CA GLY A 12 26.67 5.75 11.06
C GLY A 12 25.18 5.58 10.77
N ARG A 13 24.58 6.56 10.08
CA ARG A 13 23.16 6.50 9.73
C ARG A 13 22.94 5.36 8.73
N PRO A 14 22.12 4.35 9.05
CA PRO A 14 21.80 3.31 8.08
C PRO A 14 20.98 3.95 6.94
N ALA A 15 21.55 3.99 5.75
CA ALA A 15 20.87 4.43 4.54
C ALA A 15 20.32 3.20 3.82
N ILE A 16 19.03 3.23 3.49
CA ILE A 16 18.44 2.26 2.56
C ILE A 16 18.92 2.64 1.16
N ASN A 17 19.60 1.72 0.47
CA ASN A 17 20.00 1.93 -0.93
C ASN A 17 18.76 2.09 -1.81
N ILE A 18 18.44 3.32 -2.19
CA ILE A 18 17.45 3.66 -3.22
C ILE A 18 18.13 3.54 -4.59
N ALA A 19 18.68 2.38 -4.91
CA ALA A 19 19.18 2.13 -6.26
C ALA A 19 17.98 1.82 -7.17
N ILE A 20 17.64 2.78 -8.04
CA ILE A 20 16.75 2.59 -9.19
C ILE A 20 17.66 2.61 -10.41
N HIS A 21 17.80 1.48 -11.11
CA HIS A 21 18.38 1.49 -12.45
C HIS A 21 17.44 2.28 -13.37
N GLN A 22 17.88 3.49 -13.74
CA GLN A 22 17.33 4.23 -14.88
C GLN A 22 18.05 3.77 -16.15
N GLY A 23 17.28 3.37 -17.16
CA GLY A 23 17.75 3.07 -18.51
C GLY A 23 17.01 1.86 -19.07
N SER A 24 16.51 1.82 -20.30
CA SER A 24 16.57 2.76 -21.42
C SER A 24 15.54 2.27 -22.45
N ALA A 25 14.88 3.20 -23.13
CA ALA A 25 14.05 2.90 -24.29
C ALA A 25 14.90 2.41 -25.48
N SER A 26 14.55 1.27 -26.08
CA SER A 26 14.48 1.00 -27.55
C SER A 26 14.38 -0.52 -27.87
N LEU A 27 13.26 -0.88 -28.53
CA LEU A 27 12.89 -1.95 -29.51
C LEU A 27 13.89 -3.10 -29.85
N PRO A 28 13.51 -4.29 -30.43
CA PRO A 28 12.32 -4.62 -31.23
C PRO A 28 11.68 -6.04 -31.04
N VAL A 29 10.69 -6.35 -31.90
CA VAL A 29 9.92 -7.60 -32.11
C VAL A 29 10.78 -8.82 -32.49
N GLY A 30 10.44 -10.01 -31.96
CA GLY A 30 10.90 -11.31 -32.48
C GLY A 30 10.38 -12.53 -31.71
N SER A 31 9.78 -13.49 -32.42
CA SER A 31 9.22 -14.75 -31.91
C SER A 31 10.29 -15.83 -31.64
N ALA A 32 10.06 -16.73 -30.67
CA ALA A 32 10.09 -18.20 -30.81
C ALA A 32 10.23 -18.95 -29.46
N ALA A 33 9.68 -20.16 -29.44
CA ALA A 33 9.50 -21.08 -28.30
C ALA A 33 10.77 -21.85 -27.86
N GLY A 34 10.73 -22.43 -26.66
CA GLY A 34 11.66 -23.47 -26.23
C GLY A 34 11.50 -23.88 -24.76
N SER A 35 11.06 -25.12 -24.53
CA SER A 35 10.86 -25.77 -23.22
C SER A 35 12.15 -26.40 -22.68
N SER A 36 12.38 -26.40 -21.35
CA SER A 36 12.96 -27.55 -20.64
C SER A 36 13.00 -27.37 -19.11
N SER A 37 12.74 -28.48 -18.43
CA SER A 37 12.74 -28.78 -17.00
C SER A 37 14.13 -28.93 -16.35
N GLY A 38 14.24 -28.69 -15.03
CA GLY A 38 15.32 -29.23 -14.19
C GLY A 38 15.48 -28.46 -12.86
N GLY A 39 15.33 -29.15 -11.72
CA GLY A 39 15.37 -28.56 -10.37
C GLY A 39 16.78 -28.36 -9.79
N GLY A 40 16.88 -27.52 -8.77
CA GLY A 40 18.08 -27.32 -7.95
C GLY A 40 18.00 -26.05 -7.10
N SER A 41 18.03 -26.20 -5.78
CA SER A 41 17.99 -25.13 -4.79
C SER A 41 19.25 -24.27 -4.79
N THR A 42 19.11 -22.94 -4.92
CA THR A 42 20.11 -21.97 -4.45
C THR A 42 19.42 -20.69 -3.95
N LEU A 43 19.54 -20.45 -2.64
CA LEU A 43 19.24 -19.19 -1.97
C LEU A 43 20.35 -18.17 -2.29
N GLY A 44 20.00 -17.07 -2.96
CA GLY A 44 20.89 -15.94 -3.17
C GLY A 44 20.59 -15.18 -4.47
N GLY A 45 20.05 -13.96 -4.35
CA GLY A 45 19.86 -13.01 -5.45
C GLY A 45 18.60 -13.26 -6.29
N LEU A 46 17.62 -12.35 -6.21
CA LEU A 46 16.45 -12.35 -7.11
C LEU A 46 16.83 -11.72 -8.46
N GLU A 47 17.66 -12.40 -9.23
CA GLU A 47 17.81 -12.22 -10.68
C GLU A 47 17.27 -13.48 -11.35
N GLY A 48 16.13 -13.36 -12.03
CA GLY A 48 15.67 -14.40 -12.94
C GLY A 48 16.64 -14.53 -14.11
N ALA A 49 16.64 -15.68 -14.78
CA ALA A 49 17.54 -16.04 -15.88
C ALA A 49 17.51 -15.12 -17.14
N SER A 50 16.84 -13.96 -17.06
CA SER A 50 16.70 -12.96 -18.12
C SER A 50 16.72 -11.50 -17.61
N GLY A 51 17.13 -11.23 -16.36
CA GLY A 51 17.05 -9.87 -15.80
C GLY A 51 15.63 -9.40 -15.47
N ASP A 52 14.64 -10.29 -15.55
CA ASP A 52 13.24 -10.00 -15.25
C ASP A 52 13.02 -9.89 -13.73
N TYR A 53 12.37 -8.80 -13.31
CA TYR A 53 11.99 -8.55 -11.92
C TYR A 53 10.99 -9.61 -11.43
N VAL A 54 11.38 -10.35 -10.39
CA VAL A 54 10.51 -11.33 -9.74
C VAL A 54 9.72 -10.66 -8.61
N PRO A 55 8.38 -10.54 -8.72
CA PRO A 55 7.57 -9.93 -7.68
C PRO A 55 7.51 -10.84 -6.43
N VAL A 56 7.66 -10.24 -5.25
CA VAL A 56 7.64 -10.94 -3.95
C VAL A 56 6.21 -11.08 -3.42
N PHE A 57 5.33 -10.12 -3.72
CA PHE A 57 3.97 -10.03 -3.19
C PHE A 57 2.90 -9.97 -4.29
N PHE A 58 3.15 -10.64 -5.42
CA PHE A 58 2.28 -10.59 -6.60
C PHE A 58 0.83 -10.95 -6.27
N ASP A 59 0.61 -12.08 -5.61
CA ASP A 59 -0.72 -12.60 -5.32
C ASP A 59 -1.46 -11.69 -4.32
N GLU A 60 -0.78 -11.26 -3.25
CA GLU A 60 -1.35 -10.37 -2.26
C GLU A 60 -1.76 -9.02 -2.89
N ILE A 61 -0.89 -8.43 -3.72
CA ILE A 61 -1.18 -7.15 -4.41
C ILE A 61 -2.33 -7.31 -5.39
N SER A 62 -2.35 -8.39 -6.18
CA SER A 62 -3.45 -8.68 -7.11
C SER A 62 -4.80 -8.76 -6.40
N GLN A 63 -4.85 -9.45 -5.26
CA GLN A 63 -6.08 -9.58 -4.46
C GLN A 63 -6.50 -8.24 -3.83
N ILE A 64 -5.55 -7.46 -3.32
CA ILE A 64 -5.84 -6.13 -2.76
C ILE A 64 -6.39 -5.21 -3.86
N MET A 65 -5.80 -5.22 -5.07
CA MET A 65 -6.30 -4.44 -6.21
C MET A 65 -7.74 -4.83 -6.58
N ARG A 66 -8.04 -6.13 -6.66
CA ARG A 66 -9.42 -6.64 -6.88
C ARG A 66 -10.37 -6.17 -5.76
N GLY A 67 -9.95 -6.26 -4.50
CA GLY A 67 -10.74 -5.85 -3.34
C GLY A 67 -11.15 -4.36 -3.36
N TYR A 68 -10.32 -3.50 -3.96
CA TYR A 68 -10.60 -2.06 -4.11
C TYR A 68 -11.28 -1.68 -5.44
N GLY A 69 -11.58 -2.65 -6.32
CA GLY A 69 -12.39 -2.44 -7.51
C GLY A 69 -11.64 -2.52 -8.85
N ASP A 70 -10.45 -3.12 -8.88
CA ASP A 70 -9.92 -3.66 -10.13
C ASP A 70 -10.70 -4.93 -10.56
N CYS A 71 -10.41 -5.44 -11.75
CA CYS A 71 -11.02 -6.65 -12.29
C CYS A 71 -10.64 -7.93 -11.52
N GLU A 72 -11.33 -9.02 -11.82
CA GLU A 72 -11.10 -10.35 -11.21
C GLU A 72 -9.65 -10.85 -11.39
N LYS A 73 -9.05 -10.54 -12.55
CA LYS A 73 -7.69 -10.92 -12.92
C LYS A 73 -6.91 -9.69 -13.39
N PRO A 74 -6.32 -8.92 -12.45
CA PRO A 74 -5.49 -7.78 -12.77
C PRO A 74 -4.38 -8.13 -13.76
N LEU A 75 -4.01 -7.16 -14.61
CA LEU A 75 -2.92 -7.35 -15.56
C LEU A 75 -1.59 -7.57 -14.82
N ARG A 76 -0.83 -8.60 -15.21
CA ARG A 76 0.48 -8.92 -14.61
C ARG A 76 1.41 -7.70 -14.59
N GLU A 77 1.50 -6.98 -15.71
CA GLU A 77 2.34 -5.78 -15.83
C GLU A 77 1.92 -4.68 -14.86
N SER A 78 0.61 -4.48 -14.68
CA SER A 78 0.06 -3.51 -13.73
C SER A 78 0.41 -3.89 -12.29
N VAL A 79 0.23 -5.16 -11.91
CA VAL A 79 0.57 -5.65 -10.56
C VAL A 79 2.07 -5.46 -10.28
N ILE A 80 2.94 -5.80 -11.23
CA ILE A 80 4.39 -5.59 -11.10
C ILE A 80 4.74 -4.11 -10.94
N LEU A 81 4.08 -3.23 -11.70
CA LEU A 81 4.27 -1.78 -11.59
C LEU A 81 3.80 -1.25 -10.22
N VAL A 82 2.62 -1.70 -9.75
CA VAL A 82 2.12 -1.37 -8.42
C VAL A 82 3.09 -1.83 -7.35
N GLU A 83 3.63 -3.05 -7.43
CA GLU A 83 4.61 -3.56 -6.48
C GLU A 83 5.86 -2.67 -6.40
N LYS A 84 6.42 -2.29 -7.56
CA LYS A 84 7.57 -1.38 -7.64
C LYS A 84 7.27 -0.01 -7.01
N ILE A 85 6.08 0.53 -7.23
CA ILE A 85 5.65 1.80 -6.64
C ILE A 85 5.54 1.67 -5.11
N VAL A 86 4.85 0.64 -4.62
CA VAL A 86 4.67 0.41 -3.18
C VAL A 86 6.02 0.21 -2.50
N LEU A 87 6.91 -0.59 -3.09
CA LEU A 87 8.27 -0.80 -2.61
C LEU A 87 9.02 0.54 -2.46
N HIS A 88 8.98 1.39 -3.48
CA HIS A 88 9.64 2.69 -3.44
C HIS A 88 9.06 3.61 -2.34
N GLN A 89 7.73 3.66 -2.23
CA GLN A 89 7.05 4.49 -1.22
C GLN A 89 7.38 4.02 0.21
N LEU A 90 7.34 2.70 0.46
CA LEU A 90 7.63 2.14 1.78
C LEU A 90 9.09 2.34 2.18
N ARG A 91 10.05 2.20 1.25
CA ARG A 91 11.47 2.49 1.54
C ARG A 91 11.66 3.94 1.97
N GLY A 92 11.00 4.89 1.29
CA GLY A 92 11.06 6.30 1.66
C GLY A 92 10.42 6.58 3.02
N ILE A 93 9.21 6.06 3.28
CA ILE A 93 8.52 6.20 4.58
C ILE A 93 9.40 5.64 5.71
N MET A 94 9.95 4.44 5.51
CA MET A 94 10.81 3.80 6.50
C MET A 94 12.09 4.60 6.75
N GLN A 95 12.76 5.11 5.72
CA GLN A 95 13.96 5.92 5.91
C GLN A 95 13.66 7.18 6.71
N GLU A 96 12.55 7.88 6.41
CA GLU A 96 12.13 9.04 7.18
C GLU A 96 11.80 8.69 8.63
N ALA A 97 11.20 7.52 8.88
CA ALA A 97 10.88 7.04 10.22
C ALA A 97 12.15 6.69 11.03
N ILE A 98 13.15 6.10 10.37
CA ILE A 98 14.47 5.84 10.96
C ILE A 98 15.17 7.16 11.27
N ASP A 99 15.21 8.10 10.33
CA ASP A 99 15.83 9.41 10.54
C ASP A 99 15.19 10.16 11.72
N HIS A 100 13.86 10.08 11.84
CA HIS A 100 13.14 10.65 12.97
C HIS A 100 13.49 9.93 14.28
N SER A 101 13.48 8.60 14.32
CA SER A 101 13.85 7.81 15.50
C SER A 101 15.26 8.16 16.00
N MET A 102 16.23 8.26 15.08
CA MET A 102 17.62 8.62 15.36
C MET A 102 17.79 10.07 15.86
N SER A 103 16.84 10.96 15.54
CA SER A 103 16.86 12.35 16.01
C SER A 103 16.32 12.53 17.44
N ARG A 104 15.60 11.53 17.98
CA ARG A 104 15.06 11.56 19.35
C ARG A 104 16.18 11.34 20.38
N GLN A 105 16.15 12.10 21.46
CA GLN A 105 17.03 11.86 22.61
C GLN A 105 16.45 10.71 23.46
N GLY A 106 17.20 9.61 23.63
CA GLY A 106 16.90 8.55 24.62
C GLY A 106 16.54 7.17 24.06
N SER A 107 16.04 7.04 22.83
CA SER A 107 15.87 5.74 22.17
C SER A 107 15.98 5.88 20.65
N SER A 108 16.90 5.11 20.07
CA SER A 108 17.17 5.04 18.64
C SER A 108 16.41 3.89 17.96
N VAL A 109 15.49 3.24 18.68
CA VAL A 109 14.72 2.09 18.17
C VAL A 109 13.50 2.61 17.43
N LEU A 110 13.31 2.11 16.21
CA LEU A 110 12.15 2.43 15.38
C LEU A 110 10.87 1.92 16.05
N SER A 111 9.87 2.78 16.17
CA SER A 111 8.58 2.47 16.81
C SER A 111 7.42 2.94 15.93
N ARG A 112 6.20 2.42 16.18
CA ARG A 112 4.96 2.88 15.56
C ARG A 112 4.77 4.39 15.65
N ARG A 113 5.20 5.01 16.76
CA ARG A 113 5.15 6.46 16.98
C ARG A 113 5.97 7.26 15.95
N ASP A 114 7.01 6.67 15.34
CA ASP A 114 7.78 7.33 14.28
C ASP A 114 6.93 7.49 13.02
N PHE A 115 6.19 6.45 12.64
CA PHE A 115 5.29 6.47 11.50
C PHE A 115 4.12 7.45 11.73
N GLU A 116 3.48 7.40 12.90
CA GLU A 116 2.40 8.33 13.26
C GLU A 116 2.85 9.80 13.19
N TYR A 117 4.10 10.09 13.60
CA TYR A 117 4.65 11.44 13.54
C TYR A 117 4.85 11.94 12.10
N ILE A 118 5.29 11.08 11.18
CA ILE A 118 5.48 11.46 9.77
C ILE A 118 4.13 11.69 9.09
N MET A 119 3.10 10.93 9.47
CA MET A 119 1.72 11.06 9.00
C MET A 119 0.96 12.28 9.55
N ARG A 120 1.55 13.06 10.48
CA ARG A 120 0.84 14.11 11.24
C ARG A 120 0.12 15.17 10.40
N ARG A 121 0.50 15.35 9.13
CA ARG A 121 -0.16 16.29 8.21
C ARG A 121 -1.56 15.85 7.82
N ASN A 122 -1.85 14.55 7.87
CA ASN A 122 -3.18 14.00 7.60
C ASN A 122 -3.76 13.37 8.88
N PRO A 123 -4.45 14.16 9.71
CA PRO A 123 -4.93 13.68 11.00
C PRO A 123 -6.08 12.66 10.90
N VAL A 124 -6.73 12.53 9.74
CA VAL A 124 -7.75 11.50 9.47
C VAL A 124 -7.08 10.15 9.22
N ARG A 125 -6.01 10.11 8.41
CA ARG A 125 -5.23 8.89 8.16
C ARG A 125 -4.52 8.38 9.41
N VAL A 126 -4.00 9.28 10.26
CA VAL A 126 -3.45 8.90 11.57
C VAL A 126 -4.52 8.24 12.44
N ALA A 127 -5.71 8.84 12.55
CA ALA A 127 -6.81 8.27 13.32
C ALA A 127 -7.25 6.90 12.75
N ARG A 128 -7.25 6.74 11.42
CA ARG A 128 -7.53 5.45 10.75
C ARG A 128 -6.50 4.38 11.12
N LEU A 129 -5.22 4.72 11.13
CA LEU A 129 -4.13 3.82 11.55
C LEU A 129 -4.27 3.41 13.02
N GLN A 130 -4.50 4.36 13.91
CA GLN A 130 -4.66 4.08 15.34
C GLN A 130 -5.91 3.21 15.60
N LYS A 131 -7.02 3.48 14.90
CA LYS A 131 -8.23 2.63 14.94
C LYS A 131 -7.94 1.21 14.45
N TYR A 132 -7.14 1.04 13.39
CA TYR A 132 -6.74 -0.28 12.91
C TYR A 132 -5.99 -1.10 13.99
N PHE A 133 -5.01 -0.50 14.68
CA PHE A 133 -4.30 -1.18 15.76
C PHE A 133 -5.20 -1.51 16.96
N ARG A 134 -6.10 -0.61 17.33
CA ARG A 134 -7.12 -0.87 18.35
C ARG A 134 -8.03 -2.03 17.97
N ASP A 135 -8.58 -2.02 16.76
CA ASP A 135 -9.50 -3.05 16.30
C ASP A 135 -8.80 -4.43 16.27
N MET A 136 -7.54 -4.49 15.84
CA MET A 136 -6.72 -5.70 15.90
C MET A 136 -6.51 -6.19 17.34
N ALA A 137 -6.19 -5.28 18.27
CA ALA A 137 -6.03 -5.62 19.69
C ALA A 137 -7.35 -6.10 20.32
N PHE A 138 -8.48 -5.46 19.96
CA PHE A 138 -9.81 -5.85 20.41
C PHE A 138 -10.21 -7.24 19.90
N VAL A 139 -10.01 -7.51 18.61
CA VAL A 139 -10.27 -8.84 18.02
C VAL A 139 -9.39 -9.89 18.67
N LYS A 140 -8.10 -9.60 18.91
CA LYS A 140 -7.19 -10.49 19.65
C LYS A 140 -7.74 -10.81 21.04
N LYS A 141 -8.13 -9.78 21.81
CA LYS A 141 -8.67 -9.95 23.16
C LYS A 141 -9.94 -10.81 23.13
N LYS A 142 -10.88 -10.51 22.23
CA LYS A 142 -12.11 -11.30 22.06
C LYS A 142 -11.85 -12.75 21.66
N MET A 143 -10.90 -12.99 20.76
CA MET A 143 -10.53 -14.36 20.38
C MET A 143 -9.89 -15.11 21.55
N LYS A 144 -9.03 -14.46 22.34
CA LYS A 144 -8.46 -15.04 23.56
C LYS A 144 -9.55 -15.37 24.59
N ASP A 145 -10.52 -14.47 24.79
CA ASP A 145 -11.64 -14.67 25.71
C ASP A 145 -12.53 -15.86 25.27
N LEU A 146 -12.78 -16.02 23.97
CA LEU A 146 -13.65 -17.07 23.43
C LEU A 146 -13.00 -18.45 23.38
N TYR A 147 -11.71 -18.52 23.05
CA TYR A 147 -11.00 -19.79 22.85
C TYR A 147 -10.10 -20.19 24.03
N GLY A 148 -9.91 -19.30 25.02
CA GLY A 148 -9.07 -19.55 26.20
C GLY A 148 -7.65 -19.99 25.82
N ASP A 149 -7.07 -20.91 26.59
CA ASP A 149 -5.73 -21.47 26.31
C ASP A 149 -5.65 -22.28 25.00
N ARG A 150 -6.79 -22.68 24.40
CA ARG A 150 -6.78 -23.31 23.06
C ARG A 150 -6.47 -22.31 21.95
N PHE A 151 -6.56 -21.01 22.22
CA PHE A 151 -6.11 -19.97 21.28
C PHE A 151 -4.62 -20.11 20.97
N SER A 152 -3.81 -20.47 21.97
CA SER A 152 -2.38 -20.76 21.83
C SER A 152 -2.12 -22.06 21.04
N GLN A 153 -3.05 -23.01 21.08
CA GLN A 153 -2.99 -24.28 20.33
C GLN A 153 -3.50 -24.18 18.89
N LEU A 154 -4.23 -23.13 18.52
CA LEU A 154 -4.63 -22.83 17.13
C LEU A 154 -3.44 -22.35 16.26
N GLY A 155 -2.23 -22.41 16.83
CA GLY A 155 -0.95 -22.14 16.18
C GLY A 155 -0.45 -20.71 16.37
N ASP A 156 0.56 -20.40 15.57
CA ASP A 156 1.38 -19.17 15.45
C ASP A 156 0.62 -17.81 15.46
N LEU A 157 -0.72 -17.82 15.40
CA LEU A 157 -1.60 -16.67 15.60
C LEU A 157 -1.60 -16.17 17.06
N GLY A 158 -1.39 -17.06 18.02
CA GLY A 158 -1.39 -16.73 19.46
C GLY A 158 -0.02 -16.29 20.00
N SER A 159 1.06 -16.92 19.54
CA SER A 159 2.44 -16.68 20.03
C SER A 159 3.06 -15.39 19.53
N ASN A 160 2.76 -14.96 18.29
CA ASN A 160 3.39 -13.81 17.68
C ASN A 160 2.72 -12.46 17.99
N LEU A 161 1.59 -12.48 18.71
CA LEU A 161 0.87 -11.27 19.09
C LEU A 161 1.16 -10.83 20.53
N ASP A 162 1.97 -11.57 21.31
CA ASP A 162 2.18 -11.30 22.75
C ASP A 162 2.93 -9.99 23.04
N GLU A 163 3.60 -9.40 22.05
CA GLU A 163 3.95 -7.98 22.07
C GLU A 163 2.71 -7.12 21.79
N SER A 164 1.81 -7.01 22.76
CA SER A 164 0.81 -5.94 22.74
C SER A 164 1.54 -4.61 22.87
N ASP A 165 1.64 -3.90 21.74
CA ASP A 165 2.09 -2.52 21.70
C ASP A 165 1.21 -1.69 22.66
N GLU A 166 1.80 -1.20 23.76
CA GLU A 166 1.13 -0.47 24.85
C GLU A 166 0.25 0.67 24.35
N ASP A 167 0.53 1.19 23.15
CA ASP A 167 -0.23 2.27 22.54
C ASP A 167 -1.53 1.82 21.84
N SER A 168 -1.84 0.52 21.78
CA SER A 168 -3.02 0.00 21.07
C SER A 168 -4.33 0.20 21.83
N ASP A 169 -4.26 0.36 23.16
CA ASP A 169 -5.43 0.55 24.04
C ASP A 169 -5.83 2.03 24.21
N ARG A 170 -5.10 2.96 23.60
CA ARG A 170 -5.34 4.41 23.73
C ARG A 170 -6.68 4.82 23.12
N ASP A 171 -7.28 5.88 23.69
CA ASP A 171 -8.46 6.45 23.08
C ASP A 171 -8.12 7.19 21.76
N VAL A 172 -8.89 6.95 20.69
CA VAL A 172 -8.65 7.40 19.32
C VAL A 172 -9.89 8.18 18.95
N ALA A 173 -9.75 9.50 18.86
CA ALA A 173 -10.85 10.36 18.44
C ALA A 173 -11.36 9.92 17.07
N GLU A 174 -12.62 9.51 17.00
CA GLU A 174 -13.22 9.13 15.73
C GLU A 174 -13.32 10.34 14.81
N LYS A 175 -12.82 10.20 13.59
CA LYS A 175 -12.86 11.23 12.57
C LYS A 175 -13.66 10.72 11.39
N PHE A 176 -14.50 11.59 10.84
CA PHE A 176 -15.20 11.28 9.62
C PHE A 176 -14.20 11.09 8.48
N ASP A 177 -14.33 9.96 7.82
CA ASP A 177 -13.36 9.48 6.86
C ASP A 177 -14.03 9.24 5.50
N GLU A 178 -14.05 10.30 4.69
CA GLU A 178 -14.68 10.30 3.37
C GLU A 178 -14.08 9.25 2.42
N GLU A 179 -12.75 9.04 2.49
CA GLU A 179 -12.09 8.03 1.66
C GLU A 179 -12.56 6.62 2.02
N LYS A 180 -12.63 6.31 3.31
CA LYS A 180 -13.09 5.00 3.79
C LYS A 180 -14.57 4.78 3.46
N VAL A 181 -15.41 5.79 3.66
CA VAL A 181 -16.85 5.72 3.31
C VAL A 181 -17.04 5.46 1.81
N ARG A 182 -16.30 6.17 0.95
CA ARG A 182 -16.36 5.99 -0.51
C ARG A 182 -15.91 4.59 -0.95
N ARG A 183 -14.86 4.05 -0.31
CA ARG A 183 -14.39 2.68 -0.57
C ARG A 183 -15.41 1.63 -0.13
N LEU A 184 -16.04 1.80 1.04
CA LEU A 184 -17.09 0.91 1.53
C LEU A 184 -18.32 0.92 0.62
N PHE A 185 -18.78 2.10 0.21
CA PHE A 185 -19.91 2.23 -0.72
C PHE A 185 -19.61 1.55 -2.07
N ARG A 186 -18.40 1.72 -2.61
CA ARG A 186 -17.97 1.02 -3.84
C ARG A 186 -18.01 -0.49 -3.66
N ALA A 187 -17.47 -1.00 -2.55
CA ALA A 187 -17.44 -2.43 -2.27
C ALA A 187 -18.85 -3.03 -2.10
N ASP A 188 -19.79 -2.28 -1.50
CA ASP A 188 -21.21 -2.67 -1.39
C ASP A 188 -21.86 -2.79 -2.77
N ARG A 189 -21.64 -1.81 -3.63
CA ARG A 189 -22.16 -1.83 -5.01
C ARG A 189 -21.56 -2.94 -5.86
N ILE A 190 -20.27 -3.23 -5.73
CA ILE A 190 -19.65 -4.38 -6.38
C ILE A 190 -20.31 -5.66 -5.87
N SER A 191 -20.50 -5.81 -4.55
CA SER A 191 -21.08 -7.01 -3.96
C SER A 191 -22.49 -7.33 -4.47
N GLN A 192 -23.29 -6.31 -4.79
CA GLN A 192 -24.67 -6.46 -5.27
C GLN A 192 -24.78 -7.05 -6.68
N ILE A 193 -23.72 -6.97 -7.49
CA ILE A 193 -23.74 -7.42 -8.90
C ILE A 193 -23.02 -8.75 -9.13
N LEU A 194 -22.37 -9.32 -8.11
CA LEU A 194 -21.59 -10.55 -8.23
C LEU A 194 -22.49 -11.79 -8.06
N SER A 195 -22.18 -12.85 -8.81
CA SER A 195 -22.73 -14.19 -8.52
C SER A 195 -22.19 -14.74 -7.19
N GLY A 196 -22.82 -15.78 -6.64
CA GLY A 196 -22.43 -16.36 -5.36
C GLY A 196 -20.94 -16.74 -5.27
N LYS A 197 -20.40 -17.42 -6.30
CA LYS A 197 -18.98 -17.78 -6.37
C LYS A 197 -18.08 -16.54 -6.46
N GLN A 198 -18.44 -15.59 -7.33
CA GLN A 198 -17.65 -14.36 -7.49
C GLN A 198 -17.66 -13.50 -6.23
N TYR A 199 -18.76 -13.50 -5.48
CA TYR A 199 -18.88 -12.84 -4.19
C TYR A 199 -17.95 -13.47 -3.15
N GLU A 200 -17.91 -14.81 -3.06
CA GLU A 200 -16.99 -15.51 -2.14
C GLU A 200 -15.53 -15.14 -2.41
N GLU A 201 -15.11 -15.20 -3.68
CA GLU A 201 -13.76 -14.81 -4.08
C GLU A 201 -13.49 -13.31 -3.83
N PHE A 202 -14.47 -12.43 -4.06
CA PHE A 202 -14.34 -11.01 -3.75
C PHE A 202 -14.22 -10.75 -2.25
N ASN A 203 -14.89 -11.53 -1.39
CA ASN A 203 -14.71 -11.46 0.06
C ASN A 203 -13.34 -11.94 0.51
N LEU A 204 -12.76 -12.94 -0.17
CA LEU A 204 -11.38 -13.33 0.06
C LEU A 204 -10.41 -12.21 -0.33
N ALA A 205 -10.60 -11.62 -1.51
CA ALA A 205 -9.81 -10.49 -2.01
C ALA A 205 -9.82 -9.32 -1.01
N ARG A 206 -11.01 -8.94 -0.53
CA ARG A 206 -11.22 -7.87 0.47
C ARG A 206 -10.55 -8.11 1.83
N ARG A 207 -10.30 -9.37 2.20
CA ARG A 207 -9.64 -9.75 3.46
C ARG A 207 -8.15 -9.98 3.30
N THR A 208 -7.64 -9.92 2.07
CA THR A 208 -6.22 -10.16 1.80
C THR A 208 -5.39 -9.01 2.37
N SER A 209 -4.26 -9.35 2.99
CA SER A 209 -3.32 -8.38 3.55
C SER A 209 -1.90 -8.92 3.38
N PHE A 210 -0.90 -8.07 3.63
CA PHE A 210 0.50 -8.49 3.69
C PHE A 210 0.84 -9.27 4.96
N MET A 211 -0.11 -9.42 5.90
CA MET A 211 0.10 -10.23 7.08
C MET A 211 0.17 -11.71 6.71
N HIS A 212 1.18 -12.38 7.25
CA HIS A 212 1.30 -13.82 7.14
C HIS A 212 1.02 -14.46 8.49
N ARG A 213 0.45 -15.69 8.48
CA ARG A 213 0.18 -16.43 9.71
C ARG A 213 1.45 -16.62 10.55
N ASN A 214 2.58 -16.75 9.86
CA ASN A 214 3.91 -16.81 10.48
C ASN A 214 4.64 -15.47 10.36
N THR A 215 4.90 -14.86 11.52
CA THR A 215 5.58 -13.57 11.64
C THR A 215 7.01 -13.60 11.14
N ASN A 216 7.74 -14.70 11.34
CA ASN A 216 9.10 -14.83 10.83
C ASN A 216 9.12 -14.88 9.30
N THR A 217 8.16 -15.59 8.70
CA THR A 217 7.99 -15.59 7.23
C THR A 217 7.65 -14.19 6.72
N MET A 218 6.74 -13.47 7.39
CA MET A 218 6.40 -12.08 7.05
C MET A 218 7.63 -11.17 7.14
N LYS A 219 8.36 -11.23 8.26
CA LYS A 219 9.59 -10.47 8.50
C LYS A 219 10.62 -10.76 7.41
N ASN A 220 10.85 -12.02 7.07
CA ASN A 220 11.82 -12.42 6.05
C ASN A 220 11.41 -11.95 4.65
N ARG A 221 10.13 -12.08 4.27
CA ARG A 221 9.63 -11.58 2.97
C ARG A 221 9.70 -10.05 2.91
N MET A 222 9.26 -9.33 3.95
CA MET A 222 9.37 -7.87 3.99
C MET A 222 10.83 -7.40 3.99
N ARG A 223 11.73 -8.12 4.65
CA ARG A 223 13.16 -7.84 4.64
C ARG A 223 13.80 -8.05 3.27
N ALA A 224 13.50 -9.17 2.61
CA ALA A 224 13.96 -9.42 1.25
C ALA A 224 13.43 -8.37 0.26
N TRP A 225 12.16 -7.97 0.43
CA TRP A 225 11.52 -6.98 -0.45
C TRP A 225 12.07 -5.56 -0.23
N LEU A 226 12.06 -5.07 1.01
CA LEU A 226 12.51 -3.72 1.35
C LEU A 226 14.04 -3.58 1.31
N ASN A 227 14.79 -4.68 1.42
CA ASN A 227 16.25 -4.74 1.42
C ASN A 227 16.91 -3.72 2.38
N PHE A 228 16.54 -3.77 3.66
CA PHE A 228 17.08 -2.87 4.68
C PHE A 228 18.32 -3.45 5.39
N PRO A 229 19.21 -2.61 5.97
CA PRO A 229 20.46 -3.03 6.60
C PRO A 229 20.26 -3.99 7.78
N GLU A 230 21.20 -4.91 8.02
CA GLU A 230 21.15 -5.90 9.12
C GLU A 230 21.10 -5.25 10.50
N ASP A 231 21.70 -4.07 10.63
CA ASP A 231 21.81 -3.33 11.89
C ASP A 231 20.48 -2.70 12.36
N VAL A 232 19.45 -2.64 11.50
CA VAL A 232 18.14 -2.07 11.86
C VAL A 232 17.24 -3.16 12.44
N ALA A 233 17.10 -3.16 13.76
CA ALA A 233 16.10 -3.97 14.45
C ALA A 233 14.70 -3.40 14.20
N ILE A 234 13.85 -4.16 13.51
CA ILE A 234 12.44 -3.82 13.29
C ILE A 234 11.58 -4.62 14.25
N SER A 235 10.82 -3.91 15.09
CA SER A 235 9.82 -4.50 15.99
C SER A 235 8.61 -5.04 15.23
N GLN A 236 7.83 -5.90 15.89
CA GLN A 236 6.63 -6.45 15.28
C GLN A 236 5.60 -5.36 14.95
N SER A 237 5.42 -4.37 15.84
CA SER A 237 4.50 -3.25 15.60
C SER A 237 4.89 -2.45 14.35
N CYS A 238 6.18 -2.23 14.10
CA CYS A 238 6.66 -1.58 12.89
C CYS A 238 6.40 -2.40 11.62
N LEU A 239 6.56 -3.73 11.66
CA LEU A 239 6.22 -4.60 10.53
C LEU A 239 4.72 -4.52 10.20
N LEU A 240 3.86 -4.53 11.22
CA LEU A 240 2.41 -4.36 11.06
C LEU A 240 2.06 -2.99 10.49
N THR A 241 2.73 -1.92 10.94
CA THR A 241 2.54 -0.58 10.38
C THR A 241 2.93 -0.52 8.90
N LEU A 242 4.06 -1.12 8.51
CA LEU A 242 4.50 -1.17 7.11
C LEU A 242 3.52 -1.98 6.24
N SER A 243 3.04 -3.11 6.74
CA SER A 243 2.00 -3.92 6.07
C SER A 243 0.73 -3.10 5.83
N TYR A 244 0.27 -2.38 6.86
CA TYR A 244 -0.88 -1.48 6.74
C TYR A 244 -0.64 -0.36 5.72
N LEU A 245 0.51 0.30 5.77
CA LEU A 245 0.86 1.38 4.84
C LEU A 245 1.00 0.88 3.41
N ALA A 246 1.48 -0.34 3.20
CA ALA A 246 1.53 -0.99 1.89
C ALA A 246 0.13 -1.16 1.33
N HIS A 247 -0.80 -1.68 2.15
CA HIS A 247 -2.20 -1.87 1.79
C HIS A 247 -2.89 -0.54 1.45
N GLU A 248 -2.73 0.47 2.30
CA GLU A 248 -3.30 1.81 2.04
C GLU A 248 -2.67 2.48 0.81
N THR A 249 -1.38 2.26 0.53
CA THR A 249 -0.73 2.76 -0.69
C THR A 249 -1.40 2.21 -1.94
N ILE A 250 -1.70 0.90 -1.97
CA ILE A 250 -2.41 0.26 -3.08
C ILE A 250 -3.84 0.80 -3.18
N ALA A 251 -4.54 0.91 -2.05
CA ALA A 251 -5.90 1.43 -2.00
C ALA A 251 -6.01 2.83 -2.63
N VAL A 252 -5.12 3.74 -2.22
CA VAL A 252 -5.07 5.11 -2.77
C VAL A 252 -4.69 5.09 -4.25
N LEU A 253 -3.74 4.25 -4.66
CA LEU A 253 -3.33 4.14 -6.05
C LEU A 253 -4.48 3.66 -6.95
N VAL A 254 -5.22 2.63 -6.53
CA VAL A 254 -6.42 2.13 -7.23
C VAL A 254 -7.49 3.22 -7.32
N ASP A 255 -7.72 3.98 -6.25
CA ASP A 255 -8.64 5.13 -6.27
C ASP A 255 -8.24 6.16 -7.34
N PHE A 256 -6.94 6.53 -7.41
CA PHE A 256 -6.44 7.44 -8.44
C PHE A 256 -6.56 6.88 -9.86
N CYS A 257 -6.34 5.57 -10.05
CA CYS A 257 -6.51 4.93 -11.36
C CYS A 257 -7.97 4.99 -11.83
N ILE A 258 -8.91 4.67 -10.93
CA ILE A 258 -10.35 4.75 -11.20
C ILE A 258 -10.72 6.21 -11.55
N LEU A 259 -10.28 7.19 -10.76
CA LEU A 259 -10.53 8.62 -11.04
C LEU A 259 -9.92 9.08 -12.37
N THR A 260 -8.75 8.55 -12.74
CA THR A 260 -8.08 8.86 -14.01
C THR A 260 -8.88 8.34 -15.19
N ARG A 261 -9.36 7.09 -15.10
CA ARG A 261 -10.24 6.46 -16.09
C ARG A 261 -11.49 7.30 -16.31
N LEU A 262 -12.16 7.68 -15.23
CA LEU A 262 -13.39 8.47 -15.25
C LEU A 262 -13.23 9.83 -15.92
N ASN A 263 -12.15 10.55 -15.60
CA ASN A 263 -11.84 11.81 -16.25
C ASN A 263 -11.55 11.65 -17.75
N SER A 264 -10.88 10.55 -18.13
CA SER A 264 -10.56 10.26 -19.53
C SER A 264 -11.82 9.89 -20.32
N THR A 265 -12.67 9.01 -19.77
CA THR A 265 -13.97 8.65 -20.34
C THR A 265 -14.87 9.88 -20.47
N ASN A 266 -14.90 10.73 -19.45
CA ASN A 266 -15.62 11.99 -19.52
C ASN A 266 -15.12 12.82 -20.70
N ARG A 267 -13.81 12.97 -20.92
CA ARG A 267 -13.29 13.75 -22.06
C ARG A 267 -13.64 13.16 -23.44
N THR A 268 -13.82 11.84 -23.56
CA THR A 268 -14.16 11.16 -24.82
C THR A 268 -15.64 11.20 -25.18
N VAL A 269 -16.53 11.60 -24.26
CA VAL A 269 -17.96 11.76 -24.55
C VAL A 269 -18.20 13.11 -25.22
N GLU A 270 -18.83 13.10 -26.40
CA GLU A 270 -19.25 14.28 -27.17
C GLU A 270 -19.90 15.33 -26.26
N PRO A 271 -19.54 16.63 -26.37
CA PRO A 271 -20.05 17.71 -25.52
C PRO A 271 -21.58 17.71 -25.40
N TYR A 272 -22.25 17.39 -26.50
CA TYR A 272 -23.71 17.41 -26.63
C TYR A 272 -24.41 16.12 -26.22
N SER A 273 -23.67 15.00 -26.04
CA SER A 273 -24.26 13.75 -25.54
C SER A 273 -24.62 13.82 -24.05
N ARG A 274 -24.13 14.83 -23.32
CA ARG A 274 -24.44 15.04 -21.89
C ARG A 274 -25.75 15.78 -21.65
N VAL A 275 -26.39 16.28 -22.70
CA VAL A 275 -27.69 16.95 -22.63
C VAL A 275 -28.73 15.97 -23.14
N THR A 276 -29.28 15.16 -22.24
CA THR A 276 -30.53 14.46 -22.55
C THR A 276 -31.67 15.48 -22.50
N SER A 277 -32.68 15.32 -23.36
CA SER A 277 -33.88 16.18 -23.42
C SER A 277 -34.69 16.21 -22.12
N SER A 278 -34.31 15.42 -21.11
CA SER A 278 -34.94 15.30 -19.79
C SER A 278 -34.38 16.24 -18.72
N GLY A 279 -33.42 17.13 -19.05
CA GLY A 279 -32.93 18.17 -18.13
C GLY A 279 -32.22 17.66 -16.87
N THR A 280 -31.86 16.38 -16.83
CA THR A 280 -31.19 15.76 -15.68
C THR A 280 -29.69 16.00 -15.81
N SER A 281 -29.19 17.05 -15.17
CA SER A 281 -27.76 17.35 -15.15
C SER A 281 -26.98 16.26 -14.40
N HIS A 282 -26.01 15.65 -15.09
CA HIS A 282 -25.13 14.60 -14.55
C HIS A 282 -24.13 15.09 -13.47
N SER A 283 -24.39 16.23 -12.82
CA SER A 283 -23.51 16.84 -11.82
C SER A 283 -23.31 15.97 -10.56
N MET A 284 -24.13 14.92 -10.38
CA MET A 284 -24.05 13.96 -9.29
C MET A 284 -23.12 12.77 -9.56
N LEU A 285 -22.47 12.69 -10.73
CA LEU A 285 -21.58 11.58 -11.10
C LEU A 285 -20.36 11.44 -10.17
N HIS A 286 -20.01 12.45 -9.38
CA HIS A 286 -18.76 12.46 -8.60
C HIS A 286 -18.75 11.65 -7.29
N LEU A 287 -19.88 11.09 -6.83
CA LEU A 287 -19.91 10.28 -5.60
C LEU A 287 -19.62 8.79 -5.83
N CYS A 288 -19.87 8.30 -7.03
CA CYS A 288 -19.50 6.98 -7.52
C CYS A 288 -19.88 6.92 -8.99
N PRO A 289 -18.98 7.28 -9.92
CA PRO A 289 -19.35 7.15 -11.30
C PRO A 289 -19.23 5.66 -11.63
N GLU A 290 -20.40 5.03 -11.69
CA GLU A 290 -20.68 3.76 -12.33
C GLU A 290 -19.73 2.64 -11.92
N VAL A 291 -20.12 1.94 -10.86
CA VAL A 291 -19.56 0.64 -10.39
C VAL A 291 -19.64 -0.47 -11.47
N THR A 292 -20.10 -0.11 -12.66
CA THR A 292 -20.13 -0.90 -13.87
C THR A 292 -19.60 -0.02 -15.01
N HIS A 293 -18.28 0.04 -15.22
CA HIS A 293 -17.81 0.36 -16.56
C HIS A 293 -18.26 -0.78 -17.48
N GLY A 294 -19.44 -0.63 -18.06
CA GLY A 294 -20.10 -1.63 -18.88
C GLY A 294 -21.57 -1.75 -18.50
N ARG A 295 -22.46 -1.21 -19.33
CA ARG A 295 -23.83 -1.71 -19.40
C ARG A 295 -23.75 -3.25 -19.52
N GLY A 296 -24.20 -3.98 -18.51
CA GLY A 296 -24.75 -5.34 -18.59
C GLY A 296 -23.95 -6.50 -19.23
N ILE A 297 -22.76 -6.33 -19.81
CA ILE A 297 -22.09 -7.43 -20.53
C ILE A 297 -20.55 -7.52 -20.37
N ASP A 298 -19.82 -6.40 -20.24
CA ASP A 298 -18.35 -6.44 -20.44
C ASP A 298 -17.47 -6.55 -19.17
N GLY A 299 -18.08 -6.61 -17.97
CA GLY A 299 -17.33 -6.70 -16.71
C GLY A 299 -16.42 -5.48 -16.42
N VAL A 300 -15.72 -5.51 -15.28
CA VAL A 300 -14.77 -4.44 -14.92
C VAL A 300 -13.50 -4.60 -15.75
N LYS A 301 -13.13 -3.59 -16.54
CA LYS A 301 -11.87 -3.59 -17.29
C LYS A 301 -10.66 -3.52 -16.36
N PRO A 302 -9.59 -4.27 -16.62
CA PRO A 302 -8.37 -4.24 -15.82
C PRO A 302 -7.75 -2.84 -15.79
N ILE A 303 -7.14 -2.47 -14.66
CA ILE A 303 -6.29 -1.28 -14.58
C ILE A 303 -5.04 -1.49 -15.43
N THR A 304 -4.77 -0.54 -16.31
CA THR A 304 -3.62 -0.57 -17.24
C THR A 304 -2.40 0.15 -16.65
N PRO A 305 -1.18 -0.18 -17.09
CA PRO A 305 0.02 0.55 -16.68
C PRO A 305 -0.04 2.04 -17.02
N GLN A 306 -0.70 2.41 -18.12
CA GLN A 306 -0.87 3.81 -18.53
C GLN A 306 -1.71 4.60 -17.52
N GLU A 307 -2.79 4.01 -17.01
CA GLU A 307 -3.62 4.63 -15.97
C GLU A 307 -2.85 4.81 -14.67
N ILE A 308 -1.98 3.86 -14.31
CA ILE A 308 -1.10 3.95 -13.14
C ILE A 308 -0.09 5.09 -13.31
N HIS A 309 0.56 5.19 -14.48
CA HIS A 309 1.51 6.28 -14.75
C HIS A 309 0.83 7.66 -14.67
N GLU A 310 -0.36 7.78 -15.24
CA GLU A 310 -1.14 9.02 -15.21
C GLU A 310 -1.63 9.35 -13.78
N ALA A 311 -2.09 8.35 -13.03
CA ALA A 311 -2.45 8.49 -11.62
C ALA A 311 -1.27 9.05 -10.79
N MET A 312 -0.07 8.46 -10.96
CA MET A 312 1.14 8.91 -10.27
C MET A 312 1.59 10.30 -10.72
N ARG A 313 1.44 10.64 -12.00
CA ARG A 313 1.72 11.99 -12.52
C ARG A 313 0.83 13.03 -11.85
N ARG A 314 -0.48 12.77 -11.76
CA ARG A 314 -1.46 13.67 -11.12
C ARG A 314 -1.20 13.83 -9.63
N HIS A 315 -0.93 12.74 -8.91
CA HIS A 315 -0.60 12.79 -7.49
C HIS A 315 0.61 13.70 -7.23
N ARG A 316 1.68 13.54 -8.02
CA ARG A 316 2.86 14.42 -7.94
C ARG A 316 2.51 15.88 -8.23
N GLN A 317 1.77 16.14 -9.31
CA GLN A 317 1.38 17.51 -9.67
C GLN A 317 0.57 18.20 -8.58
N MET A 318 -0.44 17.54 -8.01
CA MET A 318 -1.27 18.08 -6.93
C MET A 318 -0.43 18.40 -5.68
N ALA A 319 0.58 17.59 -5.39
CA ALA A 319 1.48 17.82 -4.27
C ALA A 319 2.47 18.97 -4.47
N THR A 320 2.91 19.20 -5.71
CA THR A 320 3.90 20.24 -6.04
C THR A 320 3.29 21.60 -6.36
N GLN A 321 1.95 21.74 -6.31
CA GLN A 321 1.30 23.04 -6.49
C GLN A 321 1.65 23.95 -5.32
N SER A 322 2.70 24.73 -5.52
CA SER A 322 3.11 25.82 -4.65
C SER A 322 1.94 26.79 -4.46
N MET A 323 1.65 27.12 -3.20
CA MET A 323 0.91 28.33 -2.84
C MET A 323 1.73 29.55 -3.29
N GLY A 324 1.56 29.95 -4.56
CA GLY A 324 2.15 31.16 -5.13
C GLY A 324 3.24 30.91 -6.19
N HIS A 325 3.23 31.77 -7.21
CA HIS A 325 4.10 31.73 -8.38
C HIS A 325 5.50 32.35 -8.18
N PHE A 326 5.85 32.81 -6.96
CA PHE A 326 7.00 33.68 -6.75
C PHE A 326 8.22 33.05 -6.07
N ARG A 327 8.22 31.72 -5.83
CA ARG A 327 9.40 31.02 -5.29
C ARG A 327 9.73 29.80 -6.12
N ASN A 328 10.81 29.90 -6.90
CA ASN A 328 11.47 28.78 -7.57
C ASN A 328 12.10 27.84 -6.55
N ASN A 329 11.28 27.05 -5.84
CA ASN A 329 11.75 26.06 -4.88
C ASN A 329 11.28 24.64 -5.22
N ALA A 330 11.14 24.35 -6.53
CA ALA A 330 10.70 23.06 -7.06
C ALA A 330 11.58 21.88 -6.59
N LEU A 331 12.83 22.14 -6.19
CA LEU A 331 13.78 21.12 -5.72
C LEU A 331 13.57 20.71 -4.25
N ASN A 332 12.84 21.49 -3.45
CA ASN A 332 12.66 21.23 -2.01
C ASN A 332 11.28 20.68 -1.63
N CYS A 333 10.38 20.47 -2.59
CA CYS A 333 9.09 19.85 -2.32
C CYS A 333 9.21 18.33 -2.44
N LYS A 334 9.43 17.65 -1.30
CA LYS A 334 9.30 16.18 -1.25
C LYS A 334 7.88 15.80 -1.66
N THR A 335 7.76 14.92 -2.67
CA THR A 335 6.46 14.35 -3.03
C THR A 335 5.92 13.56 -1.84
N PRO A 336 4.68 13.83 -1.38
CA PRO A 336 4.07 13.10 -0.29
C PRO A 336 3.82 11.65 -0.71
N TYR A 337 4.07 10.74 0.21
CA TYR A 337 3.75 9.33 0.03
C TYR A 337 2.23 9.14 -0.08
N LEU A 338 1.79 8.19 -0.91
CA LEU A 338 0.36 7.97 -1.17
C LEU A 338 -0.44 7.67 0.11
N ALA A 339 0.15 6.93 1.05
CA ALA A 339 -0.50 6.50 2.29
C ALA A 339 -0.35 7.47 3.49
N MET A 340 0.44 8.56 3.36
CA MET A 340 0.70 9.52 4.45
C MET A 340 -0.17 10.79 4.32
#